data_AF-A0A8S1HEP5-F1
#
_entry.id   AF-A0A8S1HEP5-F1
#
_cell.length_a   1.000
_cell.length_b   1.000
_cell.length_c   1.000
_cell.angle_alpha   90.00
_cell.angle_beta   90.00
_cell.angle_gamma   90.00
#
_symmetry.space_group_name_H-M   'P 1'
#
loop_
_entity.id
_entity.type
_entity.pdbx_description
1 polymer ?
#
loop_
_entity_poly.entity_id
_entity_poly.type
_entity_poly.pdbx_seq_one_letter_code
_entity_poly.pdbx_strand_id
1 'polypeptide(L)'
;MGRISGKKDLTDNDKRAIVVGRQNGLTMMTLAGMFGVTEAGISQFLKRQKAQDGSTKSQRTGRSRVTDGNDDRNILKTSRTDPRLSVPAIRREVCLNSPSPPSVSTVKQRLNAAGIMGRRPVNKPLISEKNRVARVKWAKEHLNWTRQDWNKILSSDEIKFLLFGSDGIQ
;
A
#
# COMPACT_ATOMS: atom_id res chain seq x y z
N MET A 1 -9.35 -44.30 -26.61
CA MET A 1 -9.90 -42.95 -26.36
C MET A 1 -9.52 -42.52 -24.95
N GLY A 2 -8.57 -41.59 -24.80
CA GLY A 2 -8.09 -41.15 -23.48
C GLY A 2 -9.16 -40.37 -22.71
N ARG A 3 -9.28 -40.61 -21.41
CA ARG A 3 -10.15 -39.81 -20.53
C ARG A 3 -9.69 -38.35 -20.57
N ILE A 4 -10.58 -37.44 -20.97
CA ILE A 4 -10.36 -35.99 -20.84
C ILE A 4 -10.18 -35.71 -19.34
N SER A 5 -8.95 -35.42 -18.94
CA SER A 5 -8.54 -35.28 -17.55
C SER A 5 -8.50 -33.79 -17.15
N GLY A 6 -9.06 -33.48 -15.98
CA GLY A 6 -8.81 -32.24 -15.25
C GLY A 6 -9.80 -31.11 -15.48
N LYS A 7 -9.96 -30.27 -14.43
CA LYS A 7 -10.67 -29.00 -14.51
C LYS A 7 -9.85 -28.05 -15.39
N LYS A 8 -10.23 -27.87 -16.64
CA LYS A 8 -9.68 -26.82 -17.52
C LYS A 8 -10.40 -25.50 -17.26
N ASP A 9 -9.64 -24.45 -16.97
CA ASP A 9 -10.20 -23.11 -16.87
C ASP A 9 -10.49 -22.57 -18.28
N LEU A 10 -11.77 -22.33 -18.56
CA LEU A 10 -12.23 -21.76 -19.82
C LEU A 10 -11.79 -20.30 -19.93
N THR A 11 -11.16 -19.91 -21.04
CA THR A 11 -10.90 -18.49 -21.34
C THR A 11 -12.22 -17.75 -21.57
N ASP A 12 -12.23 -16.42 -21.48
CA ASP A 12 -13.47 -15.66 -21.72
C ASP A 12 -13.97 -15.79 -23.17
N ASN A 13 -13.07 -16.00 -24.12
CA ASN A 13 -13.44 -16.32 -25.51
C ASN A 13 -14.07 -17.71 -25.61
N ASP A 14 -13.51 -18.73 -24.95
CA ASP A 14 -14.11 -20.08 -24.92
C ASP A 14 -15.50 -20.04 -24.29
N LYS A 15 -15.65 -19.30 -23.17
CA LYS A 15 -16.95 -19.11 -22.51
C LYS A 15 -17.96 -18.50 -23.47
N ARG A 16 -17.62 -17.45 -24.22
CA ARG A 16 -18.51 -16.83 -25.21
C ARG A 16 -18.85 -17.79 -26.36
N ALA A 17 -17.85 -18.50 -26.88
CA ALA A 17 -18.04 -19.44 -27.99
C ALA A 17 -18.93 -20.62 -27.59
N ILE A 18 -18.83 -21.12 -26.35
CA ILE A 18 -19.72 -22.16 -25.81
C ILE A 18 -21.17 -21.68 -25.74
N VAL A 19 -21.38 -20.41 -25.38
CA VAL A 19 -22.72 -19.80 -25.27
C VAL A 19 -23.36 -19.67 -26.65
N VAL A 20 -22.63 -19.09 -27.58
CA VAL A 20 -23.08 -18.92 -28.98
C VAL A 20 -23.29 -20.28 -29.63
N GLY A 21 -22.37 -21.22 -29.45
CA GLY A 21 -22.50 -22.59 -29.95
C GLY A 21 -23.72 -23.31 -29.39
N ARG A 22 -24.05 -23.07 -28.11
CA ARG A 22 -25.28 -23.62 -27.51
C ARG A 22 -26.55 -22.96 -28.05
N GLN A 23 -26.54 -21.66 -28.32
CA GLN A 23 -27.66 -20.96 -28.97
C GLN A 23 -27.89 -21.46 -30.41
N ASN A 24 -26.81 -21.82 -31.11
CA ASN A 24 -26.84 -22.40 -32.46
C ASN A 24 -27.17 -23.90 -32.48
N GLY A 25 -27.60 -24.49 -31.36
CA GLY A 25 -28.07 -25.88 -31.31
C GLY A 25 -26.99 -26.96 -31.17
N LEU A 26 -25.72 -26.60 -30.95
CA LEU A 26 -24.68 -27.62 -30.73
C LEU A 26 -24.92 -28.43 -29.45
N THR A 27 -24.61 -29.72 -29.53
CA THR A 27 -24.73 -30.63 -28.39
C THR A 27 -23.61 -30.39 -27.37
N MET A 28 -23.86 -30.78 -26.11
CA MET A 28 -22.86 -30.67 -25.04
C MET A 28 -21.61 -31.49 -25.36
N MET A 29 -21.78 -32.67 -25.96
CA MET A 29 -20.70 -33.57 -26.37
C MET A 29 -19.80 -32.94 -27.44
N THR A 30 -20.40 -32.29 -28.45
CA THR A 30 -19.65 -31.60 -29.50
C THR A 30 -18.83 -30.45 -28.92
N LEU A 31 -19.44 -29.62 -28.08
CA LEU A 31 -18.75 -28.52 -27.40
C LEU A 31 -17.64 -29.04 -26.46
N ALA A 32 -17.90 -30.13 -25.74
CA ALA A 32 -16.92 -30.78 -24.86
C ALA A 32 -15.68 -31.22 -25.64
N GLY A 33 -15.88 -31.87 -26.79
CA GLY A 33 -14.80 -32.27 -27.69
C GLY A 33 -14.03 -31.08 -28.26
N MET A 34 -14.72 -30.03 -28.73
CA MET A 34 -14.09 -28.84 -29.31
C MET A 34 -13.21 -28.08 -28.31
N PHE A 35 -13.67 -27.92 -27.07
CA PHE A 35 -12.97 -27.13 -26.07
C PHE A 35 -12.09 -27.97 -25.13
N GLY A 36 -12.10 -29.30 -25.26
CA GLY A 36 -11.33 -30.21 -24.40
C GLY A 36 -11.76 -30.14 -22.93
N VAL A 37 -13.07 -30.03 -22.68
CA VAL A 37 -13.67 -29.98 -21.34
C VAL A 37 -14.69 -31.11 -21.22
N THR A 38 -14.97 -31.57 -20.01
CA THR A 38 -16.04 -32.55 -19.78
C THR A 38 -17.42 -31.95 -20.03
N GLU A 39 -18.38 -32.77 -20.47
CA GLU A 39 -19.78 -32.34 -20.64
C GLU A 39 -20.38 -31.78 -19.34
N ALA A 40 -20.02 -32.37 -18.20
CA ALA A 40 -20.38 -31.88 -16.88
C ALA A 40 -19.84 -30.47 -16.61
N GLY A 41 -18.62 -30.16 -17.06
CA GLY A 41 -18.02 -28.82 -16.95
C GLY A 41 -18.79 -27.77 -17.75
N ILE A 42 -19.22 -28.10 -18.97
CA ILE A 42 -20.05 -27.21 -19.81
C ILE A 42 -21.44 -27.04 -19.21
N SER A 43 -22.08 -28.12 -18.76
CA SER A 43 -23.38 -28.07 -18.08
C SER A 43 -23.34 -27.20 -16.83
N GLN A 44 -22.30 -27.36 -15.99
CA GLN A 44 -22.12 -26.53 -14.80
C GLN A 44 -21.84 -25.07 -15.15
N PHE A 45 -21.06 -24.80 -16.20
CA PHE A 45 -20.80 -23.45 -16.69
C PHE A 45 -22.09 -22.75 -17.15
N LEU A 46 -22.88 -23.38 -18.02
CA LEU A 46 -24.14 -22.81 -18.52
C LEU A 46 -25.17 -22.59 -17.40
N LYS A 47 -25.23 -23.50 -16.42
CA LYS A 47 -26.06 -23.31 -15.21
C LYS A 47 -25.63 -22.07 -14.41
N ARG A 48 -24.32 -21.90 -14.19
CA ARG A 48 -23.76 -20.73 -13.48
C ARG A 48 -24.01 -19.44 -14.24
N GLN A 49 -23.88 -19.47 -15.56
CA GLN A 49 -24.10 -18.29 -16.39
C GLN A 49 -25.56 -17.83 -16.35
N LYS A 50 -26.52 -18.75 -16.48
CA LYS A 50 -27.95 -18.41 -16.33
C LYS A 50 -28.27 -17.83 -14.96
N ALA A 51 -27.59 -18.31 -13.90
CA ALA A 51 -27.72 -17.76 -12.56
C ALA A 51 -26.98 -16.42 -12.35
N GLN A 52 -26.07 -16.06 -13.26
CA GLN A 52 -25.23 -14.85 -13.21
C GLN A 52 -25.70 -13.73 -14.13
N ASP A 53 -26.80 -13.89 -14.88
CA ASP A 53 -27.41 -12.79 -15.65
C ASP A 53 -27.77 -11.64 -14.68
N GLY A 54 -26.85 -10.67 -14.57
CA GLY A 54 -26.93 -9.51 -13.67
C GLY A 54 -25.95 -9.49 -12.49
N SER A 55 -25.18 -10.56 -12.21
CA SER A 55 -24.28 -10.63 -11.05
C SER A 55 -22.82 -10.78 -11.45
N THR A 56 -22.00 -9.76 -11.15
CA THR A 56 -20.54 -9.87 -11.26
C THR A 56 -20.03 -10.95 -10.31
N LYS A 57 -19.13 -11.83 -10.78
CA LYS A 57 -18.49 -12.86 -9.94
C LYS A 57 -17.96 -12.23 -8.64
N SER A 58 -18.51 -12.64 -7.51
CA SER A 58 -17.99 -12.22 -6.20
C SER A 58 -16.53 -12.65 -6.08
N GLN A 59 -15.68 -11.71 -5.66
CA GLN A 59 -14.27 -11.98 -5.42
C GLN A 59 -14.18 -13.08 -4.35
N ARG A 60 -13.30 -14.06 -4.58
CA ARG A 60 -13.04 -15.08 -3.55
C ARG A 60 -12.49 -14.38 -2.33
N THR A 61 -13.08 -14.62 -1.17
CA THR A 61 -12.51 -14.18 0.09
C THR A 61 -11.20 -14.93 0.32
N GLY A 62 -10.11 -14.17 0.48
CA GLY A 62 -8.81 -14.74 0.84
C GLY A 62 -8.82 -15.26 2.27
N ARG A 63 -7.67 -15.78 2.71
CA ARG A 63 -7.45 -16.14 4.11
C ARG A 63 -7.67 -14.93 5.02
N SER A 64 -8.38 -15.12 6.12
CA SER A 64 -8.58 -14.09 7.14
C SER A 64 -7.24 -13.54 7.64
N ARG A 65 -7.22 -12.24 7.93
CA ARG A 65 -6.04 -11.54 8.42
C ARG A 65 -5.70 -11.97 9.84
N VAL A 66 -4.40 -11.95 10.17
CA VAL A 66 -3.91 -12.15 11.54
C VAL A 66 -4.20 -10.93 12.42
N THR A 67 -4.08 -9.71 11.87
CA THR A 67 -4.44 -8.49 12.58
C THR A 67 -5.91 -8.16 12.41
N ASP A 68 -6.50 -7.62 13.49
CA ASP A 68 -7.82 -7.02 13.47
C ASP A 68 -7.76 -5.48 13.25
N GLY A 69 -8.91 -4.82 13.29
CA GLY A 69 -8.99 -3.36 13.12
C GLY A 69 -8.43 -2.56 14.30
N ASN A 70 -8.43 -3.13 15.52
CA ASN A 70 -7.88 -2.50 16.71
C ASN A 70 -6.35 -2.60 16.73
N ASP A 71 -5.80 -3.75 16.34
CA ASP A 71 -4.37 -3.98 16.13
C ASP A 71 -3.83 -2.97 15.12
N ASP A 72 -4.47 -2.87 13.94
CA ASP A 72 -4.06 -1.93 12.89
C ASP A 72 -4.13 -0.48 13.42
N ARG A 73 -5.16 -0.11 14.20
CA ARG A 73 -5.26 1.22 14.82
C ARG A 73 -4.14 1.48 15.83
N ASN A 74 -3.81 0.50 16.67
CA ASN A 74 -2.76 0.63 17.68
C ASN A 74 -1.38 0.73 17.03
N ILE A 75 -1.10 -0.09 16.00
CA ILE A 75 0.13 0.00 15.18
C ILE A 75 0.31 1.42 14.63
N LEU A 76 -0.75 1.98 14.03
CA LEU A 76 -0.69 3.32 13.45
C LEU A 76 -0.56 4.41 14.52
N LYS A 77 -1.23 4.26 15.67
CA LYS A 77 -1.14 5.20 16.78
C LYS A 77 0.28 5.25 17.33
N THR A 78 0.86 4.10 17.68
CA THR A 78 2.23 4.02 18.21
C THR A 78 3.24 4.65 17.24
N SER A 79 3.14 4.34 15.95
CA SER A 79 4.03 4.93 14.95
C SER A 79 3.88 6.45 14.78
N ARG A 80 2.69 7.01 15.01
CA ARG A 80 2.45 8.45 14.91
C ARG A 80 2.87 9.21 16.17
N THR A 81 2.73 8.58 17.34
CA THR A 81 3.18 9.15 18.62
C THR A 81 4.69 9.31 18.64
N ASP A 82 5.43 8.26 18.23
CA ASP A 82 6.88 8.32 18.07
C ASP A 82 7.32 7.80 16.69
N PRO A 83 7.54 8.71 15.71
CA PRO A 83 7.99 8.35 14.37
C PRO A 83 9.40 7.73 14.32
N ARG A 84 10.16 7.72 15.42
CA ARG A 84 11.49 7.10 15.49
C ARG A 84 11.45 5.63 15.91
N LEU A 85 10.30 5.12 16.36
CA LEU A 85 10.19 3.72 16.75
C LEU A 85 10.39 2.78 15.56
N SER A 86 11.19 1.75 15.77
CA SER A 86 11.41 0.70 14.78
C SER A 86 10.21 -0.25 14.74
N VAL A 87 9.97 -0.88 13.59
CA VAL A 87 8.87 -1.86 13.44
C VAL A 87 8.92 -2.98 14.50
N PRO A 88 10.08 -3.56 14.85
CA PRO A 88 10.15 -4.53 15.96
C PRO A 88 9.77 -3.94 17.32
N ALA A 89 10.09 -2.67 17.58
CA ALA A 89 9.69 -1.98 18.80
C ALA A 89 8.18 -1.74 18.84
N ILE A 90 7.60 -1.26 17.74
CA ILE A 90 6.14 -1.10 17.60
C ILE A 90 5.42 -2.42 17.82
N ARG A 91 5.89 -3.50 17.19
CA ARG A 91 5.32 -4.85 17.40
C ARG A 91 5.38 -5.25 18.87
N ARG A 92 6.51 -5.02 19.55
CA ARG A 92 6.63 -5.34 20.98
C ARG A 92 5.59 -4.54 21.77
N GLU A 93 5.51 -3.23 21.57
CA GLU A 93 4.59 -2.36 22.33
C GLU A 93 3.11 -2.73 22.12
N VAL A 94 2.71 -3.00 20.87
CA VAL A 94 1.30 -3.26 20.53
C VAL A 94 0.89 -4.70 20.82
N CYS A 95 1.77 -5.67 20.66
CA CYS A 95 1.42 -7.09 20.66
C CYS A 95 1.86 -7.85 21.92
N LEU A 96 2.25 -7.16 23.01
CA LEU A 96 2.69 -7.77 24.29
C LEU A 96 1.72 -8.82 24.83
N ASN A 97 0.41 -8.54 24.77
CA ASN A 97 -0.64 -9.40 25.32
C ASN A 97 -1.50 -10.06 24.25
N SER A 98 -1.07 -10.03 22.98
CA SER A 98 -1.86 -10.60 21.89
C SER A 98 -1.69 -12.14 21.86
N PRO A 99 -2.78 -12.92 21.82
CA PRO A 99 -2.71 -14.38 21.83
C PRO A 99 -2.05 -14.96 20.57
N SER A 100 -2.06 -14.22 19.47
CA SER A 100 -1.35 -14.58 18.23
C SER A 100 -0.68 -13.33 17.66
N PRO A 101 0.54 -12.99 18.13
CA PRO A 101 1.17 -11.74 17.74
C PRO A 101 1.59 -11.78 16.27
N PRO A 102 1.29 -10.73 15.48
CA PRO A 102 1.70 -10.64 14.08
C PRO A 102 3.23 -10.59 13.92
N SER A 103 3.71 -11.08 12.79
CA SER A 103 5.12 -10.97 12.42
C SER A 103 5.55 -9.50 12.24
N VAL A 104 6.85 -9.21 12.35
CA VAL A 104 7.40 -7.87 12.05
C VAL A 104 7.04 -7.45 10.62
N SER A 105 7.09 -8.38 9.67
CA SER A 105 6.72 -8.14 8.27
C SER A 105 5.25 -7.76 8.13
N THR A 106 4.35 -8.38 8.90
CA THR A 106 2.93 -8.03 8.94
C THR A 106 2.74 -6.60 9.43
N VAL A 107 3.38 -6.22 10.54
CA VAL A 107 3.31 -4.85 11.07
C VAL A 107 3.84 -3.84 10.06
N LYS A 108 4.97 -4.14 9.38
CA LYS A 108 5.52 -3.30 8.30
C LYS A 108 4.53 -3.14 7.14
N GLN A 109 3.87 -4.22 6.71
CA GLN A 109 2.85 -4.15 5.67
C GLN A 109 1.67 -3.26 6.06
N ARG A 110 1.29 -3.25 7.35
CA ARG A 110 0.20 -2.38 7.85
C ARG A 110 0.58 -0.91 7.86
N LEU A 111 1.79 -0.60 8.30
CA LEU A 111 2.33 0.75 8.20
C LEU A 111 2.37 1.23 6.74
N ASN A 112 2.90 0.39 5.83
CA ASN A 112 2.96 0.72 4.41
C ASN A 112 1.59 0.88 3.76
N ALA A 113 0.61 0.03 4.10
CA ALA A 113 -0.76 0.13 3.60
C ALA A 113 -1.45 1.44 4.02
N ALA A 114 -1.03 2.01 5.16
CA ALA A 114 -1.47 3.32 5.63
C ALA A 114 -0.59 4.49 5.16
N GLY A 115 0.37 4.24 4.26
CA GLY A 115 1.29 5.25 3.75
C GLY A 115 2.43 5.66 4.68
N ILE A 116 2.61 4.98 5.82
CA ILE A 116 3.70 5.23 6.75
C ILE A 116 4.92 4.45 6.31
N MET A 117 5.97 5.17 5.92
CA MET A 117 7.23 4.60 5.46
C MET A 117 8.38 5.11 6.32
N GLY A 118 9.44 4.29 6.44
CA GLY A 118 10.68 4.72 7.07
C GLY A 118 11.31 5.90 6.31
N ARG A 119 11.77 6.91 7.05
CA ARG A 119 12.47 8.10 6.54
C ARG A 119 13.64 8.43 7.45
N ARG A 120 14.72 8.99 6.88
CA ARG A 120 15.82 9.56 7.65
C ARG A 120 15.42 10.98 8.08
N PRO A 121 15.50 11.33 9.38
CA PRO A 121 15.25 12.69 9.81
C PRO A 121 16.31 13.64 9.25
N VAL A 122 15.92 14.87 8.93
CA VAL A 122 16.86 15.91 8.49
C VAL A 122 17.70 16.37 9.69
N ASN A 123 19.02 16.43 9.51
CA ASN A 123 19.93 17.02 10.48
C ASN A 123 19.68 18.53 10.55
N LYS A 124 19.28 19.03 11.72
CA LYS A 124 19.05 20.46 11.97
C LYS A 124 19.93 20.91 13.13
N PRO A 125 20.53 22.11 13.06
CA PRO A 125 21.25 22.66 14.21
C PRO A 125 20.28 22.86 15.37
N LEU A 126 20.78 22.64 16.59
CA LEU A 126 20.01 22.91 17.80
C LEU A 126 19.86 24.43 17.96
N ILE A 127 18.62 24.92 18.02
CA ILE A 127 18.32 26.33 18.26
C ILE A 127 17.80 26.45 19.68
N SER A 128 18.44 27.28 20.50
CA SER A 128 17.99 27.55 21.86
C SER A 128 16.60 28.21 21.88
N GLU A 129 15.87 28.06 22.99
CA GLU A 129 14.52 28.62 23.10
C GLU A 129 14.51 30.14 22.93
N LYS A 130 15.49 30.83 23.54
CA LYS A 130 15.70 32.28 23.36
C LYS A 130 15.83 32.65 21.87
N ASN A 131 16.63 31.89 21.12
CA ASN A 131 16.85 32.16 19.70
C ASN A 131 15.60 31.83 18.86
N ARG A 132 14.82 30.80 19.22
CA ARG A 132 13.55 30.49 18.55
C ARG A 132 12.57 31.65 18.68
N VAL A 133 12.39 32.18 19.90
CA VAL A 133 11.50 33.31 20.17
C VAL A 133 11.94 34.56 19.40
N ALA A 134 13.24 34.89 19.45
CA ALA A 134 13.79 36.04 18.74
C ALA A 134 13.58 35.94 17.21
N ARG A 135 13.85 34.76 16.63
CA ARG A 135 13.65 34.51 15.19
C ARG A 135 12.19 34.66 14.78
N VAL A 136 11.24 34.12 15.56
CA VAL A 136 9.81 34.22 15.27
C VAL A 136 9.33 35.67 15.39
N LYS A 137 9.77 36.40 16.43
CA LYS A 137 9.44 37.81 16.62
C LYS A 137 9.92 38.65 15.42
N TRP A 138 11.20 38.49 15.06
CA TRP A 138 11.79 39.20 13.92
C TRP A 138 11.03 38.90 12.62
N ALA A 139 10.75 37.62 12.34
CA ALA A 139 9.99 37.22 11.14
C ALA A 139 8.57 37.83 11.10
N LYS A 140 7.89 37.95 12.25
CA LYS A 140 6.57 38.59 12.33
C LYS A 140 6.64 40.10 12.09
N GLU A 141 7.62 40.78 12.67
CA GLU A 141 7.84 42.23 12.48
C GLU A 141 8.14 42.59 11.02
N HIS A 142 8.80 41.68 10.29
CA HIS A 142 9.22 41.87 8.91
C HIS A 142 8.32 41.14 7.90
N LEU A 143 7.17 40.59 8.33
CA LEU A 143 6.28 39.79 7.48
C LEU A 143 5.70 40.59 6.31
N ASN A 144 5.38 41.87 6.56
CA ASN A 144 4.75 42.77 5.59
C ASN A 144 5.75 43.69 4.87
N TRP A 145 7.05 43.43 5.03
CA TRP A 145 8.07 44.25 4.40
C TRP A 145 8.00 44.17 2.88
N THR A 146 8.05 45.32 2.22
CA THR A 146 8.06 45.39 0.77
C THR A 146 9.47 45.17 0.22
N ARG A 147 9.59 44.92 -1.09
CA ARG A 147 10.90 44.84 -1.75
C ARG A 147 11.76 46.08 -1.51
N GLN A 148 11.15 47.26 -1.44
CA GLN A 148 11.88 48.51 -1.18
C GLN A 148 12.48 48.53 0.23
N ASP A 149 11.83 47.89 1.20
CA ASP A 149 12.35 47.80 2.57
C ASP A 149 13.49 46.80 2.65
N TRP A 150 13.39 45.65 1.98
CA TRP A 150 14.48 44.68 1.87
C TRP A 150 15.72 45.24 1.17
N ASN A 151 15.53 46.09 0.15
CA ASN A 151 16.65 46.74 -0.56
C ASN A 151 17.48 47.67 0.33
N LYS A 152 16.99 48.06 1.50
CA LYS A 152 17.73 48.88 2.47
C LYS A 152 18.66 48.04 3.35
N ILE A 153 18.50 46.72 3.38
CA ILE A 153 19.31 45.82 4.18
C ILE A 153 20.49 45.30 3.35
N LEU A 154 21.71 45.53 3.83
CA LEU A 154 22.89 44.78 3.40
C LEU A 154 23.09 43.59 4.35
N SER A 155 23.16 42.38 3.79
CA SER A 155 23.47 41.16 4.54
C SER A 155 24.82 40.62 4.09
N SER A 156 25.69 40.30 5.04
CA SER A 156 26.95 39.59 4.83
C SER A 156 26.97 38.33 5.68
N ASP A 157 27.52 37.25 5.13
CA ASP A 157 27.78 36.01 5.85
C ASP A 157 29.19 35.52 5.49
N GLU A 158 29.79 34.73 6.37
CA GLU A 158 31.11 34.15 6.17
C GLU A 158 31.00 32.65 5.93
N ILE A 159 31.67 32.16 4.90
CA ILE A 159 31.76 30.72 4.62
C ILE A 159 33.22 30.31 4.77
N LYS A 160 33.44 29.18 5.42
CA LYS A 160 34.76 28.58 5.55
C LYS A 160 35.10 27.81 4.27
N PHE A 161 36.22 28.14 3.64
CA PHE A 161 36.80 27.36 2.55
C PHE A 161 37.99 26.56 3.07
N LEU A 162 37.97 25.25 2.90
CA LEU A 162 39.11 24.39 3.19
C LEU A 162 39.97 24.22 1.94
N LEU A 163 41.26 24.56 2.04
CA LEU A 163 42.24 24.33 0.96
C LEU A 163 42.71 22.87 0.91
N PHE A 164 42.75 22.19 2.07
CA PHE A 164 43.08 20.77 2.20
C PHE A 164 42.25 20.12 3.32
N GLY A 165 41.82 18.87 3.13
CA GLY A 165 41.02 18.10 4.10
C GLY A 165 39.50 18.28 3.95
N SER A 166 38.73 17.47 4.69
CA SER A 166 37.26 17.59 4.78
C SER A 166 36.88 18.07 6.18
N ASP A 167 35.87 18.94 6.29
CA ASP A 167 35.40 19.52 7.56
C ASP A 167 34.79 18.50 8.56
N GLY A 168 34.81 17.19 8.25
CA GLY A 168 34.36 16.13 9.15
C GLY A 168 32.85 16.09 9.42
N ILE A 169 32.08 16.97 8.79
CA ILE A 169 30.62 17.03 8.88
C ILE A 169 30.05 16.23 7.69
N GLN A 170 29.65 14.98 7.92
CA GLN A 170 28.89 14.12 7.00
C GLN A 170 27.45 13.90 7.49
#